data_AF-A0A8H6XSU2-F1
#
_entry.id   AF-A0A8H6XSU2-F1
#
_cell.length_a   1.000
_cell.length_b   1.000
_cell.length_c   1.000
_cell.angle_alpha   90.00
_cell.angle_beta   90.00
_cell.angle_gamma   90.00
#
_symmetry.space_group_name_H-M   'P 1'
#
loop_
_entity.id
_entity.type
_entity.pdbx_description
1 polymer ?
#
loop_
_entity_poly.entity_id
_entity_poly.type
_entity_poly.pdbx_seq_one_letter_code
_entity_poly.pdbx_strand_id
1 'polypeptide(L)'
;MDRITGIALFEALELDYIQEGSDQKDLLTRQLARYMSQLRLLAPPLNFTSIHYSVIGGPVKYSRSRLFSDPESGPVVPAPPTGPFESEKTMNLQLRHLNTLDSCDPIVVAAHSKTHPLVFTHNDLAPRNIILDHSTSKILAIIDWECAGWFPAH
;
A
#
# COMPACT_ATOMS: atom_id res chain seq x y z
N MET A 1 5.76 -8.49 20.74
CA MET A 1 5.28 -9.35 19.65
C MET A 1 6.31 -10.44 19.47
N ASP A 2 5.87 -11.69 19.42
CA ASP A 2 6.78 -12.81 19.16
C ASP A 2 7.15 -12.87 17.69
N ARG A 3 8.38 -13.29 17.40
CA ARG A 3 8.84 -13.47 16.02
C ARG A 3 8.09 -14.63 15.39
N ILE A 4 7.53 -14.41 14.20
CA ILE A 4 6.89 -15.46 13.41
C ILE A 4 7.98 -16.24 12.70
N THR A 5 8.04 -17.55 12.95
CA THR A 5 9.02 -18.45 12.34
C THR A 5 8.53 -18.90 10.98
N GLY A 6 9.25 -18.53 9.92
CA GLY A 6 8.96 -18.88 8.54
C GLY A 6 10.00 -18.28 7.60
N ILE A 7 9.79 -18.43 6.29
CA ILE A 7 10.61 -17.85 5.23
C ILE A 7 9.87 -16.69 4.56
N ALA A 8 10.55 -15.61 4.21
CA ALA A 8 9.90 -14.54 3.44
C ALA A 8 9.58 -15.03 2.02
N LEU A 9 8.46 -14.62 1.44
CA LEU A 9 8.10 -14.97 0.06
C LEU A 9 9.18 -14.52 -0.92
N PHE A 10 9.83 -13.38 -0.66
CA PHE A 10 11.00 -12.94 -1.43
C PHE A 10 12.11 -13.99 -1.48
N GLU A 11 12.54 -14.50 -0.33
CA GLU A 11 13.58 -15.53 -0.23
C GLU A 11 13.13 -16.85 -0.88
N ALA A 12 11.85 -17.23 -0.70
CA ALA A 12 11.30 -18.43 -1.34
C ALA A 12 11.29 -18.34 -2.88
N LEU A 13 11.12 -17.14 -3.44
CA LEU A 13 11.23 -16.90 -4.88
C LEU A 13 12.69 -16.94 -5.34
N GLU A 14 13.63 -16.37 -4.59
CA GLU A 14 15.06 -16.41 -4.92
C GLU A 14 15.65 -17.82 -4.87
N LEU A 15 15.12 -18.69 -4.01
CA LEU A 15 15.53 -20.09 -3.88
C LEU A 15 14.77 -21.05 -4.81
N ASP A 16 13.98 -20.53 -5.76
CA ASP A 16 13.17 -21.30 -6.71
C ASP A 16 12.19 -22.31 -6.06
N TYR A 17 11.76 -22.04 -4.82
CA TYR A 17 10.77 -22.88 -4.12
C TYR A 17 9.36 -22.72 -4.67
N ILE A 18 9.10 -21.60 -5.36
CA ILE A 18 7.81 -21.30 -5.98
C ILE A 18 8.05 -21.08 -7.46
N GLN A 19 7.74 -22.11 -8.25
CA GLN A 19 7.93 -22.07 -9.70
C GLN A 19 6.68 -21.52 -10.41
N GLU A 20 6.89 -20.97 -11.60
CA GLU A 20 5.80 -20.51 -12.47
C GLU A 20 4.87 -21.67 -12.83
N GLY A 21 3.56 -21.45 -12.75
CA GLY A 21 2.54 -22.48 -13.04
C GLY A 21 2.46 -23.63 -12.02
N SER A 22 3.13 -23.53 -10.88
CA SER A 22 3.09 -24.56 -9.83
C SER A 22 1.84 -24.49 -8.95
N ASP A 23 1.43 -25.64 -8.40
CA ASP A 23 0.33 -25.73 -7.42
C ASP A 23 0.59 -24.82 -6.21
N GLN A 24 1.87 -24.65 -5.83
CA GLN A 24 2.29 -23.72 -4.77
C GLN A 24 1.94 -22.28 -5.12
N LYS A 25 2.25 -21.84 -6.35
CA LYS A 25 1.92 -20.47 -6.81
C LYS A 25 0.41 -20.23 -6.82
N ASP A 26 -0.36 -21.21 -7.27
CA ASP A 26 -1.82 -21.12 -7.29
C ASP A 26 -2.41 -21.10 -5.88
N LEU A 27 -1.85 -21.88 -4.96
CA LEU A 27 -2.22 -21.88 -3.55
C LEU A 27 -1.91 -20.52 -2.90
N LEU A 28 -0.73 -19.94 -3.16
CA LEU A 28 -0.33 -18.63 -2.64
C LEU A 28 -1.22 -17.52 -3.18
N THR A 29 -1.50 -17.53 -4.48
CA THR A 29 -2.36 -16.55 -5.14
C THR A 29 -3.76 -16.57 -4.54
N ARG A 30 -4.34 -17.76 -4.33
CA ARG A 30 -5.65 -17.91 -3.69
C ARG A 30 -5.66 -17.42 -2.23
N GLN A 31 -4.61 -17.72 -1.47
CA GLN A 31 -4.50 -17.24 -0.08
C GLN A 31 -4.40 -15.72 -0.02
N LEU A 32 -3.53 -15.11 -0.83
CA LEU A 32 -3.38 -13.64 -0.91
C LEU A 32 -4.68 -12.98 -1.31
N ALA A 33 -5.35 -13.47 -2.37
CA ALA A 33 -6.64 -12.94 -2.80
C ALA A 33 -7.68 -13.00 -1.68
N ARG A 34 -7.72 -14.10 -0.91
CA ARG A 34 -8.61 -14.24 0.25
C ARG A 34 -8.30 -13.23 1.35
N TYR A 35 -7.03 -13.06 1.73
CA TYR A 35 -6.66 -12.10 2.77
C TYR A 35 -6.91 -10.66 2.33
N MET A 36 -6.61 -10.32 1.08
CA MET A 36 -6.92 -9.00 0.54
C MET A 36 -8.41 -8.74 0.57
N SER A 37 -9.24 -9.72 0.18
CA SER A 37 -10.70 -9.60 0.28
C SER A 37 -11.15 -9.32 1.71
N GLN A 38 -10.56 -9.99 2.72
CA GLN A 38 -10.87 -9.72 4.13
C GLN A 38 -10.51 -8.28 4.54
N LEU A 39 -9.35 -7.77 4.12
CA LEU A 39 -8.98 -6.37 4.40
C LEU A 39 -9.94 -5.39 3.75
N ARG A 40 -10.39 -5.66 2.51
CA ARG A 40 -11.36 -4.81 1.79
C ARG A 40 -12.75 -4.79 2.43
N LEU A 41 -13.08 -5.77 3.28
CA LEU A 41 -14.34 -5.81 4.03
C LEU A 41 -14.31 -5.01 5.34
N LEU A 42 -13.15 -4.52 5.77
CA LEU A 42 -13.07 -3.68 6.96
C LEU A 42 -13.80 -2.35 6.67
N ALA A 43 -14.65 -1.93 7.60
CA ALA A 43 -15.28 -0.62 7.53
C ALA A 43 -14.35 0.45 8.15
N PRO A 44 -14.27 1.66 7.57
CA PRO A 44 -13.57 2.76 8.20
C PRO A 44 -14.23 3.10 9.54
N PRO A 45 -13.46 3.49 10.57
CA PRO A 45 -14.01 4.04 11.81
C PRO A 45 -15.03 5.15 11.52
N LEU A 46 -16.11 5.25 12.31
CA LEU A 46 -17.24 6.16 12.05
C LEU A 46 -16.84 7.65 11.92
N ASN A 47 -15.69 8.04 12.44
CA ASN A 47 -15.15 9.40 12.39
C ASN A 47 -14.18 9.63 11.23
N PHE A 48 -13.92 8.64 10.37
CA PHE A 48 -13.02 8.76 9.23
C PHE A 48 -13.83 9.15 7.99
N THR A 49 -14.00 10.45 7.79
CA THR A 49 -14.58 11.02 6.56
C THR A 49 -13.53 11.40 5.52
N SER A 50 -12.25 11.18 5.83
CA SER A 50 -11.08 11.60 5.06
C SER A 50 -10.16 10.42 4.71
N ILE A 51 -9.23 10.63 3.79
CA ILE A 51 -8.17 9.67 3.48
C ILE A 51 -7.12 9.75 4.58
N HIS A 52 -6.90 8.61 5.25
CA HIS A 52 -5.96 8.48 6.36
C HIS A 52 -4.89 7.45 6.02
N TYR A 53 -3.63 7.85 6.12
CA TYR A 53 -2.49 6.97 5.87
C TYR A 53 -2.07 6.18 7.12
N SER A 54 -2.92 6.19 8.14
CA SER A 54 -2.68 5.59 9.42
C SER A 54 -3.98 4.99 9.95
N VAL A 55 -3.86 3.83 10.58
CA VAL A 55 -4.97 3.14 11.25
C VAL A 55 -5.58 3.96 12.39
N ILE A 56 -4.83 4.93 12.94
CA ILE A 56 -5.27 5.85 14.01
C ILE A 56 -5.60 7.26 13.49
N GLY A 57 -5.63 7.46 12.17
CA GLY A 57 -6.04 8.73 11.55
C GLY A 57 -4.93 9.79 11.40
N GLY A 58 -3.69 9.44 11.71
CA GLY A 58 -2.52 10.33 11.59
C GLY A 58 -2.00 10.58 10.15
N PRO A 59 -1.03 11.50 10.01
CA PRO A 59 -0.44 11.89 8.72
C PRO A 59 0.48 10.81 8.12
N VAL A 60 0.80 10.95 6.83
CA VAL A 60 1.79 10.15 6.10
C VAL A 60 3.18 10.39 6.69
N LYS A 61 3.83 9.33 7.20
CA LYS A 61 5.25 9.37 7.62
C LYS A 61 6.18 8.59 6.68
N TYR A 62 5.69 8.14 5.53
CA TYR A 62 6.43 7.21 4.68
C TYR A 62 7.43 7.89 3.73
N SER A 63 8.45 7.14 3.33
CA SER A 63 9.53 7.52 2.39
C SER A 63 9.05 7.88 0.97
N ARG A 64 7.78 7.60 0.64
CA ARG A 64 7.08 8.23 -0.50
C ARG A 64 6.79 9.72 -0.28
N SER A 65 7.16 10.32 0.84
CA SER A 65 7.25 11.77 0.97
C SER A 65 8.21 12.38 -0.05
N ARG A 66 9.09 11.57 -0.67
CA ARG A 66 9.86 11.93 -1.86
C ARG A 66 9.01 12.19 -3.12
N LEU A 67 7.80 11.63 -3.21
CA LEU A 67 6.80 12.01 -4.22
C LEU A 67 6.16 13.36 -3.92
N PHE A 68 6.46 13.97 -2.78
CA PHE A 68 5.92 15.25 -2.34
C PHE A 68 7.01 16.30 -2.11
N SER A 69 8.28 15.91 -2.19
CA SER A 69 9.41 16.83 -2.19
C SER A 69 9.61 17.42 -3.58
N ASP A 70 9.81 18.74 -3.61
CA ASP A 70 10.18 19.48 -4.82
C ASP A 70 11.60 19.08 -5.26
N PRO A 71 11.79 18.59 -6.51
CA PRO A 71 13.12 18.28 -7.06
C PRO A 71 14.10 19.47 -7.04
N GLU A 72 13.61 20.72 -7.03
CA GLU A 72 14.45 21.93 -7.04
C GLU A 72 14.91 22.37 -5.63
N SER A 73 14.40 21.76 -4.56
CA SER A 73 14.55 22.27 -3.19
C SER A 73 15.89 22.01 -2.49
N GLY A 74 16.93 21.57 -3.20
CA GLY A 74 18.27 21.39 -2.62
C GLY A 74 18.35 20.21 -1.63
N PRO A 75 19.29 20.21 -0.66
CA PRO A 75 19.60 19.02 0.15
C PRO A 75 18.35 18.50 0.87
N VAL A 76 18.19 17.17 0.85
CA VAL A 76 17.01 16.40 1.33
C VAL A 76 16.51 16.90 2.69
N VAL A 77 15.63 17.91 2.66
CA VAL A 77 14.83 18.29 3.82
C VAL A 77 13.80 17.16 3.99
N PRO A 78 13.62 16.58 5.19
CA PRO A 78 12.53 15.64 5.40
C PRO A 78 11.23 16.33 5.01
N ALA A 79 10.61 15.86 3.94
CA ALA A 79 9.36 16.44 3.45
C ALA A 79 8.34 16.44 4.59
N PRO A 80 7.58 17.53 4.76
CA PRO A 80 6.62 17.65 5.85
C PRO A 80 5.63 16.47 5.80
N PRO A 81 5.09 16.03 6.96
CA PRO A 81 4.06 15.01 6.99
C PRO A 81 2.92 15.44 6.07
N THR A 82 2.59 14.61 5.08
CA THR A 82 1.46 14.90 4.17
C THR A 82 0.19 14.24 4.69
N GLY A 83 -0.96 14.89 4.50
CA GLY A 83 -2.25 14.40 5.00
C GLY A 83 -2.44 14.53 6.53
N PRO A 84 -3.56 14.01 7.08
CA PRO A 84 -4.65 13.33 6.37
C PRO A 84 -5.30 14.24 5.33
N PHE A 85 -5.80 13.66 4.24
CA PHE A 85 -6.43 14.44 3.16
C PHE A 85 -7.94 14.39 3.30
N GLU A 86 -8.58 15.55 3.29
CA GLU A 86 -10.04 15.66 3.35
C GLU A 86 -10.76 14.94 2.20
N SER A 87 -10.10 14.75 1.05
CA SER A 87 -10.67 14.11 -0.13
C SER A 87 -9.60 13.49 -1.03
N GLU A 88 -10.04 12.57 -1.90
CA GLU A 88 -9.22 12.01 -2.98
C GLU A 88 -8.69 13.08 -3.92
N LYS A 89 -9.44 14.17 -4.14
CA LYS A 89 -8.98 15.30 -4.95
C LYS A 89 -7.75 15.99 -4.34
N THR A 90 -7.76 16.21 -3.03
CA THR A 90 -6.65 16.86 -2.30
C THR A 90 -5.42 15.94 -2.27
N MET A 91 -5.62 14.63 -2.08
CA MET A 91 -4.55 13.63 -2.21
C MET A 91 -3.97 13.60 -3.63
N ASN A 92 -4.81 13.54 -4.66
CA ASN A 92 -4.37 13.48 -6.06
C ASN A 92 -3.63 14.76 -6.48
N LEU A 93 -4.02 15.93 -5.97
CA LEU A 93 -3.28 17.17 -6.17
C LEU A 93 -1.87 17.08 -5.58
N GLN A 94 -1.75 16.54 -4.38
CA GLN A 94 -0.46 16.32 -3.74
C GLN A 94 0.41 15.33 -4.52
N LEU A 95 -0.17 14.24 -5.05
CA LEU A 95 0.52 13.25 -5.90
C LEU A 95 1.04 13.84 -7.23
N ARG A 96 0.45 14.94 -7.70
CA ARG A 96 0.89 15.66 -8.89
C ARG A 96 1.91 16.77 -8.58
N HIS A 97 2.46 16.82 -7.36
CA HIS A 97 3.30 17.94 -6.91
C HIS A 97 2.59 19.30 -7.05
N LEU A 98 1.30 19.36 -6.72
CA LEU A 98 0.46 20.55 -6.80
C LEU A 98 0.21 21.07 -8.23
N ASN A 99 0.58 20.31 -9.25
CA ASN A 99 0.28 20.66 -10.64
C ASN A 99 -1.21 20.47 -10.99
N THR A 100 -1.70 21.33 -11.87
CA THR A 100 -3.06 21.24 -12.44
C THR A 100 -3.15 20.05 -13.41
N LEU A 101 -4.36 19.51 -13.59
CA LEU A 101 -4.56 18.35 -14.47
C LEU A 101 -4.16 18.63 -15.92
N ASP A 102 -4.32 19.86 -16.40
CA ASP A 102 -4.00 20.26 -17.78
C ASP A 102 -2.51 20.13 -18.13
N SER A 103 -1.65 20.08 -17.11
CA SER A 103 -0.19 19.92 -17.26
C SER A 103 0.29 18.47 -17.15
N CYS A 104 -0.62 17.53 -16.89
CA CYS A 104 -0.28 16.13 -16.67
C CYS A 104 -0.54 15.27 -17.90
N ASP A 105 0.14 14.12 -17.96
CA ASP A 105 -0.09 13.11 -18.98
C ASP A 105 -1.57 12.67 -18.99
N PRO A 106 -2.17 12.42 -20.17
CA PRO A 106 -3.55 11.93 -20.28
C PRO A 106 -3.88 10.73 -19.37
N ILE A 107 -2.93 9.85 -19.08
CA ILE A 107 -3.14 8.72 -18.17
C ILE A 107 -3.43 9.17 -16.73
N VAL A 108 -2.75 10.24 -16.30
CA VAL A 108 -2.92 10.84 -14.96
C VAL A 108 -4.25 11.57 -14.90
N VAL A 109 -4.63 12.27 -15.97
CA VAL A 109 -5.95 12.93 -16.07
C VAL A 109 -7.07 11.90 -15.99
N ALA A 110 -6.97 10.80 -16.75
CA ALA A 110 -7.94 9.73 -16.72
C ALA A 110 -8.04 9.07 -15.33
N ALA A 111 -6.91 8.79 -14.68
CA ALA A 111 -6.89 8.22 -13.33
C ALA A 111 -7.53 9.16 -12.28
N HIS A 112 -7.12 10.43 -12.26
CA HIS A 112 -7.57 11.39 -11.25
C HIS A 112 -8.97 11.99 -11.51
N SER A 113 -9.61 11.64 -12.64
CA SER A 113 -11.01 11.99 -12.94
C SER A 113 -12.03 11.04 -12.30
N LYS A 114 -11.56 9.91 -11.76
CA LYS A 114 -12.40 8.90 -11.09
C LYS A 114 -12.49 9.19 -9.59
N THR A 115 -13.51 8.61 -8.97
CA THR A 115 -13.67 8.62 -7.51
C THR A 115 -13.82 7.19 -7.05
N HIS A 116 -13.14 6.85 -5.97
CA HIS A 116 -13.09 5.47 -5.49
C HIS A 116 -13.57 5.36 -4.04
N PRO A 117 -14.17 4.22 -3.66
CA PRO A 117 -14.49 3.97 -2.26
C PRO A 117 -13.22 3.90 -1.42
N LEU A 118 -13.33 4.30 -0.14
CA LEU A 118 -12.24 4.11 0.82
C LEU A 118 -12.16 2.65 1.25
N VAL A 119 -10.94 2.11 1.23
CA VAL A 119 -10.65 0.73 1.58
C VAL A 119 -9.39 0.64 2.43
N PHE A 120 -9.37 -0.32 3.37
CA PHE A 120 -8.18 -0.59 4.15
C PHE A 120 -7.10 -1.21 3.27
N THR A 121 -5.90 -0.63 3.28
CA THR A 121 -4.79 -1.00 2.41
C THR A 121 -3.51 -1.10 3.22
N HIS A 122 -2.73 -2.18 3.01
CA HIS A 122 -1.40 -2.33 3.62
C HIS A 122 -0.39 -1.27 3.14
N ASN A 123 -0.55 -0.81 1.90
CA ASN A 123 0.25 0.25 1.24
C ASN A 123 1.73 -0.09 0.96
N ASP A 124 2.19 -1.26 1.41
CA ASP A 124 3.52 -1.81 1.14
C ASP A 124 3.51 -3.36 1.07
N LEU A 125 2.50 -3.92 0.42
CA LEU A 125 2.39 -5.36 0.26
C LEU A 125 3.38 -5.84 -0.80
N ALA A 126 4.53 -6.35 -0.35
CA ALA A 126 5.61 -6.87 -1.18
C ALA A 126 6.04 -8.26 -0.72
N PRO A 127 6.72 -9.07 -1.56
CA PRO A 127 7.20 -10.41 -1.18
C PRO A 127 8.02 -10.46 0.12
N ARG A 128 8.77 -9.40 0.45
CA ARG A 128 9.52 -9.30 1.71
C ARG A 128 8.64 -9.25 2.96
N ASN A 129 7.39 -8.80 2.82
CA ASN A 129 6.44 -8.58 3.91
C ASN A 129 5.44 -9.73 4.06
N ILE A 130 5.65 -10.85 3.35
CA ILE A 130 4.80 -12.05 3.39
C ILE A 130 5.64 -13.20 3.92
N ILE A 131 5.25 -13.79 5.05
CA ILE A 131 5.95 -14.91 5.68
C ILE A 131 5.21 -16.20 5.37
N LEU A 132 5.95 -17.20 4.89
CA LEU A 132 5.46 -18.51 4.49
C LEU A 132 5.97 -19.60 5.42
N ASP A 133 5.17 -20.66 5.53
CA ASP A 133 5.63 -21.96 5.98
C ASP A 133 6.36 -22.64 4.81
N HIS A 134 7.64 -22.92 5.02
CA HIS A 134 8.50 -23.52 3.99
C HIS A 134 8.00 -24.89 3.50
N SER A 135 7.40 -25.70 4.39
CA SER A 135 7.00 -27.07 4.07
C SER A 135 5.63 -27.17 3.39
N THR A 136 4.73 -26.22 3.66
CA THR A 136 3.34 -26.27 3.20
C THR A 136 2.96 -25.15 2.22
N SER A 137 3.85 -24.18 1.98
CA SER A 137 3.58 -22.97 1.19
C SER A 137 2.35 -22.19 1.67
N LYS A 138 1.97 -22.36 2.95
CA LYS A 138 0.92 -21.57 3.59
C LYS A 138 1.48 -20.23 4.02
N ILE A 139 0.70 -19.18 3.82
CA ILE A 139 1.03 -17.86 4.36
C ILE A 139 0.75 -17.88 5.86
N LEU A 140 1.81 -17.67 6.63
CA LEU A 140 1.77 -17.58 8.10
C LEU A 140 1.44 -16.17 8.56
N ALA A 141 1.96 -15.15 7.85
CA ALA A 141 1.74 -13.76 8.22
C ALA A 141 1.95 -12.79 7.06
N ILE A 142 1.30 -11.63 7.19
CA ILE A 142 1.65 -10.40 6.49
C ILE A 142 2.15 -9.44 7.58
N ILE A 143 3.31 -8.85 7.38
CA ILE A 143 4.01 -8.00 8.37
C ILE A 143 4.29 -6.62 7.81
N ASP A 144 4.84 -5.72 8.63
CA ASP A 144 5.24 -4.36 8.22
C ASP A 144 4.06 -3.44 7.85
N TRP A 145 3.09 -3.38 8.77
CA TRP A 145 1.84 -2.62 8.63
C TRP A 145 1.97 -1.12 8.91
N GLU A 146 3.18 -0.59 9.10
CA GLU A 146 3.38 0.81 9.52
C GLU A 146 2.84 1.84 8.51
N CYS A 147 2.68 1.42 7.25
CA CYS A 147 2.15 2.22 6.16
C CYS A 147 0.64 2.06 5.93
N ALA A 148 -0.01 1.20 6.71
CA ALA A 148 -1.39 0.80 6.47
C ALA A 148 -2.38 1.90 6.86
N GLY A 149 -3.45 2.00 6.08
CA GLY A 149 -4.46 3.03 6.24
C GLY A 149 -5.65 2.88 5.31
N TRP A 150 -6.47 3.92 5.25
CA TRP A 150 -7.66 4.04 4.43
C TRP A 150 -7.38 4.87 3.19
N PHE A 151 -7.44 4.24 2.03
CA PHE A 151 -7.07 4.81 0.73
C PHE A 151 -8.20 4.64 -0.28
N PRO A 152 -8.25 5.48 -1.33
CA PRO A 152 -9.07 5.21 -2.51
C PRO A 152 -8.75 3.82 -3.10
N ALA A 153 -9.77 3.07 -3.50
CA ALA A 153 -9.60 1.76 -4.12
C ALA A 153 -9.20 1.87 -5.61
N HIS A 154 -8.12 1.20 -6.02
CA HIS A 154 -7.69 0.97 -7.41
C HIS A 154 -7.52 2.22 -8.29
#